data_AF-A0A928DXR5-F1
#
_entry.id   AF-A0A928DXR5-F1
#
_cell.length_a   1.000
_cell.length_b   1.000
_cell.length_c   1.000
_cell.angle_alpha   90.00
_cell.angle_beta   90.00
_cell.angle_gamma   90.00
#
_symmetry.space_group_name_H-M   'P 1'
#
loop_
_entity.id
_entity.type
_entity.pdbx_description
1 polymer ?
#
loop_
_entity_poly.entity_id
_entity_poly.type
_entity_poly.pdbx_seq_one_letter_code
_entity_poly.pdbx_strand_id
1 'polypeptide(L)'
;MTASQKTAGAVKILSPQKVLNAYYLDTRWHLLEVAAMLDRSQRAQLAYPEDETMKTDLRAELLRRALTILASDSPEPNRAERLLTLFTELDPKERTEG
;
A
#
# COMPACT_ATOMS: atom_id res chain seq x y z
N MET A 1 -49.87 12.93 -14.56
CA MET A 1 -48.55 13.04 -15.21
C MET A 1 -47.50 12.81 -14.15
N THR A 2 -46.84 11.65 -14.22
CA THR A 2 -45.83 11.14 -13.29
C THR A 2 -44.49 11.82 -13.51
N ALA A 3 -43.92 12.42 -12.47
CA ALA A 3 -42.49 12.71 -12.42
C ALA A 3 -41.85 11.74 -11.41
N SER A 4 -41.32 10.64 -11.94
CA SER A 4 -40.49 9.70 -11.19
C SER A 4 -39.09 10.31 -11.07
N GLN A 5 -38.75 10.83 -9.88
CA GLN A 5 -37.39 11.27 -9.58
C GLN A 5 -36.50 10.04 -9.39
N LYS A 6 -35.63 9.83 -10.37
CA LYS A 6 -34.54 8.85 -10.39
C LYS A 6 -33.55 9.19 -9.27
N THR A 7 -33.58 8.44 -8.17
CA THR A 7 -32.60 8.57 -7.10
C THR A 7 -31.24 8.08 -7.61
N ALA A 8 -30.27 8.99 -7.64
CA ALA A 8 -28.87 8.64 -7.82
C ALA A 8 -28.47 7.62 -6.73
N GLY A 9 -27.85 6.50 -7.14
CA GLY A 9 -27.52 5.40 -6.24
C GLY A 9 -26.69 5.88 -5.05
N ALA A 10 -27.26 5.77 -3.85
CA ALA A 10 -26.56 6.14 -2.62
C ALA A 10 -25.31 5.26 -2.46
N VAL A 11 -24.14 5.88 -2.34
CA VAL A 11 -22.92 5.17 -1.93
C VAL A 11 -23.16 4.61 -0.53
N LYS A 12 -23.32 3.29 -0.45
CA LYS A 12 -23.59 2.62 0.81
C LYS A 12 -22.31 2.55 1.63
N ILE A 13 -22.14 3.49 2.55
CA ILE A 13 -21.09 3.42 3.57
C ILE A 13 -21.36 2.20 4.47
N LEU A 14 -20.39 1.31 4.58
CA LEU A 14 -20.48 0.13 5.45
C LEU A 14 -20.24 0.54 6.91
N SER A 15 -20.91 -0.13 7.85
CA SER A 15 -20.58 0.03 9.27
C SER A 15 -19.18 -0.52 9.55
N PRO A 16 -18.50 -0.07 10.62
CA PRO A 16 -17.14 -0.52 10.94
C PRO A 16 -17.01 -2.05 11.00
N GLN A 17 -17.97 -2.74 11.64
CA GLN A 17 -17.95 -4.20 11.71
C GLN A 17 -18.14 -4.87 10.34
N LYS A 18 -18.95 -4.29 9.46
CA LYS A 18 -19.13 -4.83 8.09
C LYS A 18 -17.89 -4.65 7.24
N VAL A 19 -17.13 -3.56 7.43
CA VAL A 19 -15.83 -3.37 6.77
C VAL A 19 -14.86 -4.45 7.22
N LEU A 20 -14.69 -4.66 8.53
CA LEU A 20 -13.79 -5.69 9.04
C LEU A 20 -14.18 -7.09 8.56
N ASN A 21 -15.45 -7.46 8.64
CA ASN A 21 -15.92 -8.76 8.18
C ASN A 21 -15.68 -8.99 6.67
N ALA A 22 -15.75 -7.93 5.87
CA ALA A 22 -15.56 -8.03 4.42
C ALA A 22 -14.07 -8.14 4.02
N TYR A 23 -13.16 -7.47 4.72
CA TYR A 23 -11.79 -7.26 4.23
C TYR A 23 -10.68 -7.80 5.14
N TYR A 24 -11.00 -8.24 6.37
CA TYR A 24 -9.98 -8.60 7.35
C TYR A 24 -9.09 -9.77 6.90
N LEU A 25 -9.67 -10.83 6.35
CA LEU A 25 -8.90 -12.03 5.96
C LEU A 25 -7.92 -11.73 4.82
N ASP A 26 -8.38 -11.03 3.79
CA ASP A 26 -7.52 -10.64 2.66
C ASP A 26 -6.44 -9.65 3.11
N THR A 27 -6.81 -8.70 3.97
CA THR A 27 -5.83 -7.74 4.52
C THR A 27 -4.77 -8.45 5.35
N ARG A 28 -5.18 -9.41 6.18
CA ARG A 28 -4.25 -10.25 6.95
C ARG A 28 -3.31 -11.03 6.03
N TRP A 29 -3.84 -11.61 4.96
CA TRP A 29 -3.02 -12.31 3.96
C TRP A 29 -1.97 -11.38 3.35
N HIS A 30 -2.38 -10.19 2.87
CA HIS A 30 -1.46 -9.21 2.30
C HIS A 30 -0.37 -8.79 3.29
N LEU A 31 -0.70 -8.60 4.56
CA LEU A 31 0.28 -8.27 5.60
C LEU A 31 1.32 -9.40 5.80
N LEU A 32 0.89 -10.66 5.75
CA LEU A 32 1.80 -11.81 5.85
C LEU A 32 2.73 -11.91 4.64
N GLU A 33 2.22 -11.64 3.43
CA GLU A 33 3.04 -11.61 2.21
C GLU A 33 4.11 -10.52 2.26
N VAL A 34 3.74 -9.32 2.74
CA VAL A 34 4.70 -8.21 2.92
C VAL A 34 5.78 -8.60 3.94
N ALA A 35 5.40 -9.15 5.09
CA ALA A 35 6.35 -9.60 6.10
C ALA A 35 7.32 -10.67 5.55
N ALA A 36 6.78 -11.69 4.88
CA ALA A 36 7.58 -12.77 4.31
C ALA A 36 8.54 -12.28 3.22
N MET A 37 8.16 -11.27 2.43
CA MET A 37 9.04 -10.63 1.46
C MET A 37 10.18 -9.88 2.15
N LEU A 38 9.90 -9.09 3.20
CA LEU A 38 10.92 -8.39 3.97
C LEU A 38 11.93 -9.36 4.61
N ASP A 39 11.45 -10.47 5.19
CA ASP A 39 12.31 -11.52 5.76
C ASP A 39 13.21 -12.19 4.71
N ARG A 40 12.68 -12.41 3.50
CA ARG A 40 13.48 -12.96 2.38
C ARG A 40 14.54 -11.95 1.94
N SER A 41 14.19 -10.67 1.83
CA SER A 41 15.12 -9.59 1.48
C SER A 41 16.26 -9.46 2.50
N GLN A 42 15.94 -9.47 3.80
CA GLN A 42 16.94 -9.42 4.85
C GLN A 42 17.85 -10.65 4.84
N ARG A 43 17.30 -11.86 4.66
CA ARG A 43 18.12 -13.08 4.54
C ARG A 43 19.04 -13.05 3.32
N ALA A 44 18.57 -12.50 2.19
CA ALA A 44 19.41 -12.33 1.01
C ALA A 44 20.59 -11.39 1.29
N GLN A 45 20.36 -10.25 1.94
CA GLN A 45 21.43 -9.32 2.34
C GLN A 45 22.48 -9.98 3.24
N LEU A 46 22.04 -10.82 4.19
CA LEU A 46 22.95 -11.57 5.06
C LEU A 46 23.74 -12.66 4.31
N ALA A 47 23.13 -13.28 3.30
CA ALA A 47 23.77 -14.32 2.49
C ALA A 47 24.78 -13.76 1.48
N TYR A 48 24.59 -12.52 1.02
CA TYR A 48 25.43 -11.85 0.03
C TYR A 48 25.93 -10.48 0.55
N PRO A 49 26.82 -10.45 1.57
CA PRO A 49 27.24 -9.20 2.22
C PRO A 49 28.06 -8.28 1.32
N GLU A 50 28.72 -8.83 0.29
CA GLU A 50 29.51 -8.08 -0.70
C GLU A 50 28.63 -7.48 -1.82
N ASP A 51 27.34 -7.83 -1.88
CA ASP A 51 26.43 -7.31 -2.90
C ASP A 51 25.95 -5.90 -2.51
N GLU A 52 26.56 -4.89 -3.13
CA GLU A 52 26.24 -3.49 -2.88
C GLU A 52 24.98 -3.01 -3.63
N THR A 53 24.44 -3.82 -4.55
CA THR A 53 23.22 -3.44 -5.31
C THR A 53 22.05 -3.22 -4.36
N MET A 54 21.94 -4.04 -3.31
CA MET A 54 20.90 -3.90 -2.29
C MET A 54 21.12 -2.69 -1.36
N LYS A 55 22.36 -2.21 -1.16
CA LYS A 55 22.65 -1.03 -0.34
C LYS A 55 22.10 0.26 -0.95
N THR A 56 21.98 0.30 -2.28
CA THR A 56 21.49 1.47 -3.04
C THR A 56 20.04 1.31 -3.49
N ASP A 57 19.41 0.16 -3.25
CA ASP A 57 18.04 -0.11 -3.64
C ASP A 57 17.03 0.53 -2.67
N LEU A 58 16.42 1.62 -3.14
CA LEU A 58 15.45 2.39 -2.36
C LEU A 58 14.10 1.68 -2.22
N ARG A 59 13.82 0.59 -2.94
CA ARG A 59 12.53 -0.13 -2.89
C ARG A 59 12.28 -0.75 -1.52
N ALA A 60 13.31 -1.27 -0.86
CA ALA A 60 13.18 -1.81 0.50
C ALA A 60 12.81 -0.70 1.49
N GLU A 61 13.39 0.49 1.34
CA GLU A 61 13.10 1.64 2.19
C GLU A 61 11.72 2.22 1.93
N LEU A 62 11.28 2.25 0.66
CA LEU A 62 9.91 2.62 0.31
C LEU A 62 8.86 1.75 0.98
N LEU A 63 9.08 0.44 1.00
CA LEU A 63 8.14 -0.49 1.63
C LEU A 63 8.06 -0.26 3.15
N ARG A 64 9.18 0.09 3.80
CA ARG A 64 9.17 0.50 5.22
C ARG A 64 8.40 1.80 5.45
N ARG A 65 8.61 2.81 4.60
CA ARG A 65 7.85 4.08 4.64
C ARG A 65 6.35 3.85 4.41
N ALA A 66 6.00 2.95 3.49
CA ALA A 66 4.61 2.56 3.22
C ALA A 66 3.95 1.94 4.47
N LEU A 67 4.65 1.08 5.20
CA LEU A 67 4.17 0.52 6.47
C LEU A 67 3.93 1.60 7.52
N THR A 68 4.79 2.63 7.60
CA THR A 68 4.57 3.78 8.49
C THR A 68 3.31 4.55 8.13
N ILE A 69 3.03 4.77 6.84
CA ILE A 69 1.80 5.42 6.37
C ILE A 69 0.57 4.60 6.78
N LEU A 70 0.62 3.28 6.56
CA LEU A 70 -0.46 2.36 6.91
C LEU A 70 -0.73 2.29 8.41
N ALA A 71 0.32 2.27 9.24
CA ALA A 71 0.23 2.20 10.69
C ALA A 71 -0.14 3.54 11.35
N SER A 72 -0.14 4.65 10.61
CA SER A 72 -0.45 5.95 11.20
C SER A 72 -1.91 6.02 11.68
N ASP A 73 -2.11 6.43 12.94
CA ASP A 73 -3.42 6.71 13.54
C ASP A 73 -4.04 8.04 13.06
N SER A 74 -3.48 8.63 11.99
CA SER A 74 -3.95 9.91 11.47
C SER A 74 -5.43 9.82 11.10
N PRO A 75 -6.26 10.78 11.55
CA PRO A 75 -7.65 10.90 11.12
C PRO A 75 -7.77 11.33 9.66
N GLU A 76 -6.66 11.70 9.01
CA GLU A 76 -6.65 12.07 7.60
C GLU A 76 -7.12 10.87 6.74
N PRO A 77 -8.20 11.04 5.97
CA PRO A 77 -8.57 10.07 4.96
C PRO A 77 -7.45 9.98 3.90
N ASN A 78 -7.49 8.95 3.04
CA ASN A 78 -6.61 8.81 1.85
C ASN A 78 -5.24 8.15 2.07
N ARG A 79 -5.12 7.14 2.94
CA ARG A 79 -3.91 6.28 3.01
C ARG A 79 -3.49 5.74 1.63
N ALA A 80 -4.45 5.37 0.79
CA ALA A 80 -4.19 4.87 -0.57
C ALA A 80 -3.53 5.93 -1.48
N GLU A 81 -4.00 7.18 -1.44
CA GLU A 81 -3.40 8.29 -2.19
C GLU A 81 -1.97 8.56 -1.74
N ARG A 82 -1.73 8.57 -0.42
CA ARG A 82 -0.40 8.77 0.15
C ARG A 82 0.58 7.67 -0.27
N LEU A 83 0.11 6.41 -0.32
CA LEU A 83 0.90 5.31 -0.86
C LEU A 83 1.18 5.48 -2.36
N LEU A 84 0.17 5.88 -3.14
CA LEU A 84 0.35 6.12 -4.57
C LEU A 84 1.41 7.21 -4.83
N THR A 85 1.34 8.32 -4.11
CA THR A 85 2.33 9.40 -4.20
C THR A 85 3.72 8.91 -3.80
N LEU A 86 3.83 8.17 -2.69
CA LEU A 86 5.10 7.60 -2.23
C LEU A 86 5.79 6.76 -3.31
N PHE A 87 5.04 5.95 -4.05
CA PHE A 87 5.59 5.12 -5.11
C PHE A 87 5.82 5.88 -6.43
N THR A 88 5.14 6.99 -6.66
CA THR A 88 5.30 7.83 -7.86
C THR A 88 6.54 8.73 -7.79
N GLU A 89 6.97 9.14 -6.58
CA GLU A 89 8.15 9.99 -6.37
C GLU A 89 9.48 9.31 -6.77
N LEU A 90 9.49 7.97 -6.90
CA LEU A 90 10.70 7.18 -7.16
C LEU A 90 10.84 6.67 -8.59
N ASP A 91 10.03 7.20 -9.52
CA ASP A 91 10.15 6.92 -10.95
C ASP A 91 10.77 8.04 -11.81
N PRO A 92 12.04 8.47 -11.59
CA PRO A 92 12.78 9.29 -12.56
C PRO A 92 13.42 8.47 -13.69
N LYS A 93 13.72 7.19 -13.48
CA LYS A 93 14.45 6.35 -14.46
C LYS A 93 13.55 5.85 -15.60
N GLU A 94 12.23 5.71 -15.42
CA GLU A 94 11.33 5.44 -16.56
C GLU A 94 10.87 6.72 -17.30
N ARG A 95 11.19 7.92 -16.79
CA ARG A 95 10.81 9.20 -17.44
C ARG A 95 11.86 9.77 -18.38
N THR A 96 13.08 9.23 -18.40
CA THR A 96 14.22 9.77 -19.18
C THR A 96 14.69 8.85 -20.31
N GLU A 97 14.04 7.71 -20.50
CA GLU A 97 14.21 6.86 -21.68
C GLU A 97 12.93 6.94 -22.56
N GLY A 98 12.80 8.05 -23.29
CA GLY A 98 11.77 8.32 -24.28
C GLY A 98 12.27 9.26 -25.35
#